data_AF-A0A1Y2FN47-F1
#
_entry.id   AF-A0A1Y2FN47-F1
#
_cell.length_a   1.000
_cell.length_b   1.000
_cell.length_c   1.000
_cell.angle_alpha   90.00
_cell.angle_beta   90.00
_cell.angle_gamma   90.00
#
_symmetry.space_group_name_H-M   'P 1'
#
loop_
_entity.id
_entity.type
_entity.pdbx_description
1 polymer ?
#
loop_
_entity_poly.entity_id
_entity_poly.type
_entity_poly.pdbx_seq_one_letter_code
_entity_poly.pdbx_strand_id
1 'polypeptide(L)'
;MSPYGGAPSYRPSAPAVPPTLLPRTFLLPGGAGKALTVFPVTRETVSDELVEYLRGVFNAVVEEGRTYPQLGEQSFEQFAGYFFGSDCFIGLLDTPPVGLVEGTPLDREHGYSLEAVRAGRSWQEAVLGMFYIKPNYPGRASHICNGGFVVPTVHRGLKVGVNMGRAFLHFAPKLGFRASIFNLVFINNHASVKCWDQLGFTRAGLIPGAGCLRTEDGKGEEYVDAFVYHYDFVKAAKEQEEREGK
;
A
#
# COMPACT_ATOMS: atom_id res chain seq x y z
N MET A 1 3.40 12.90 8.42
CA MET A 1 2.26 13.33 9.26
C MET A 1 1.23 14.04 8.40
N SER A 2 -0.06 14.01 8.75
CA SER A 2 -1.06 14.89 8.13
C SER A 2 -0.79 16.33 8.56
N PRO A 3 -0.86 17.35 7.69
CA PRO A 3 -0.66 18.74 8.08
C PRO A 3 -1.73 19.25 9.06
N TYR A 4 -2.78 18.46 9.32
CA TYR A 4 -3.91 18.81 10.18
C TYR A 4 -3.87 18.21 11.59
N GLY A 5 -2.74 17.60 12.00
CA GLY A 5 -2.62 16.96 13.32
C GLY A 5 -3.55 15.75 13.51
N GLY A 6 -3.60 15.22 14.75
CA GLY A 6 -4.40 14.05 15.14
C GLY A 6 -5.91 14.32 15.25
N ALA A 7 -6.47 15.10 14.32
CA ALA A 7 -7.92 15.28 14.26
C ALA A 7 -8.60 13.92 14.12
N PRO A 8 -9.71 13.65 14.85
CA PRO A 8 -10.38 12.36 14.79
C PRO A 8 -10.72 12.04 13.33
N SER A 9 -10.37 10.82 12.92
CA SER A 9 -10.62 10.26 11.60
C SER A 9 -12.12 10.10 11.38
N TYR A 10 -12.81 11.20 11.11
CA TYR A 10 -14.21 11.16 10.71
C TYR A 10 -14.29 10.49 9.34
N ARG A 11 -14.90 9.29 9.24
CA ARG A 11 -15.29 8.70 7.96
C ARG A 11 -16.78 8.99 7.73
N PRO A 12 -17.15 9.96 6.87
CA PRO A 12 -18.52 10.15 6.48
C PRO A 12 -19.02 8.83 5.87
N SER A 13 -20.20 8.37 6.32
CA SER A 13 -20.86 7.14 5.84
C SER A 13 -20.10 5.82 6.03
N ALA A 14 -19.26 5.68 7.07
CA ALA A 14 -18.89 4.33 7.49
C ALA A 14 -20.17 3.54 7.85
N PRO A 15 -20.40 2.33 7.30
CA PRO A 15 -21.52 1.51 7.71
C PRO A 15 -21.48 1.29 9.23
N ALA A 16 -22.65 1.21 9.88
CA ALA A 16 -22.76 1.05 11.34
C ALA A 16 -21.98 -0.17 11.87
N VAL A 17 -21.75 -1.15 10.99
CA VAL A 17 -20.83 -2.27 11.19
C VAL A 17 -19.67 -2.09 10.18
N PRO A 18 -18.41 -1.99 10.63
CA PRO A 18 -17.27 -1.96 9.72
C PRO A 18 -17.29 -3.18 8.81
N PRO A 19 -17.02 -3.03 7.50
CA PRO A 19 -17.00 -4.18 6.61
C PRO A 19 -15.88 -5.12 7.02
N THR A 20 -16.18 -6.41 7.18
CA THR A 20 -15.17 -7.43 7.38
C THR A 20 -14.36 -7.56 6.09
N LEU A 21 -13.17 -6.97 6.06
CA LEU A 21 -12.25 -7.16 4.96
C LEU A 21 -11.62 -8.54 5.06
N LEU A 22 -11.57 -9.25 3.93
CA LEU A 22 -10.95 -10.56 3.83
C LEU A 22 -9.60 -10.46 3.10
N PRO A 23 -8.61 -11.31 3.44
CA PRO A 23 -7.37 -11.42 2.69
C PRO A 23 -7.61 -11.65 1.21
N ARG A 24 -6.79 -11.02 0.35
CA ARG A 24 -6.92 -11.09 -1.10
C ARG A 24 -5.63 -11.56 -1.77
N THR A 25 -5.75 -12.62 -2.56
CA THR A 25 -4.60 -13.22 -3.28
C THR A 25 -4.48 -12.68 -4.71
N PHE A 26 -3.26 -12.54 -5.20
CA PHE A 26 -2.89 -12.13 -6.56
C PHE A 26 -1.78 -13.04 -7.09
N LEU A 27 -1.83 -13.42 -8.37
CA LEU A 27 -0.73 -14.15 -8.99
C LEU A 27 0.47 -13.24 -9.25
N LEU A 28 1.67 -13.77 -8.99
CA LEU A 28 2.93 -13.08 -9.32
C LEU A 28 3.50 -13.60 -10.66
N PRO A 29 4.17 -12.75 -11.46
CA PRO A 29 4.82 -13.19 -12.69
C PRO A 29 6.01 -14.13 -12.40
N GLY A 30 6.30 -15.07 -13.32
CA GLY A 30 7.51 -15.90 -13.27
C GLY A 30 7.30 -17.40 -13.05
N GLY A 31 6.10 -17.93 -13.36
CA GLY A 31 5.80 -19.36 -13.39
C GLY A 31 4.84 -19.82 -12.27
N ALA A 32 4.11 -20.89 -12.56
CA ALA A 32 3.12 -21.50 -11.66
C ALA A 32 3.75 -21.86 -10.29
N GLY A 33 3.48 -21.05 -9.26
CA GLY A 33 3.94 -21.37 -7.90
C GLY A 33 4.09 -20.18 -6.94
N LYS A 34 4.00 -18.94 -7.41
CA LYS A 34 4.07 -17.75 -6.53
C LYS A 34 2.83 -16.88 -6.61
N ALA A 35 2.32 -16.50 -5.45
CA ALA A 35 1.24 -15.56 -5.29
C ALA A 35 1.60 -14.53 -4.21
N LEU A 36 0.86 -13.42 -4.19
CA LEU A 36 0.86 -12.42 -3.15
C LEU A 36 -0.50 -12.46 -2.47
N THR A 37 -0.55 -12.77 -1.18
CA THR A 37 -1.79 -12.63 -0.39
C THR A 37 -1.68 -11.40 0.50
N VAL A 38 -2.59 -10.45 0.33
CA VAL A 38 -2.65 -9.19 1.08
C VAL A 38 -3.69 -9.32 2.18
N PHE A 39 -3.25 -9.13 3.43
CA PHE A 39 -4.06 -9.26 4.63
C PHE A 39 -4.39 -7.88 5.19
N PRO A 40 -5.68 -7.56 5.45
CA PRO A 40 -6.03 -6.48 6.36
C PRO A 40 -5.61 -6.86 7.78
N VAL A 41 -4.93 -5.96 8.49
CA VAL A 41 -4.43 -6.21 9.84
C VAL A 41 -4.63 -5.01 10.75
N THR A 42 -4.80 -5.27 12.04
CA THR A 42 -4.71 -4.28 13.13
C THR A 42 -3.55 -4.61 14.05
N ARG A 43 -3.20 -3.68 14.94
CA ARG A 43 -2.12 -3.88 15.91
C ARG A 43 -2.35 -5.11 16.79
N GLU A 44 -3.60 -5.41 17.10
CA GLU A 44 -4.02 -6.54 17.95
C GLU A 44 -3.93 -7.88 17.22
N THR A 45 -3.96 -7.88 15.89
CA THR A 45 -3.92 -9.11 15.06
C THR A 45 -2.51 -9.53 14.65
N VAL A 46 -1.49 -8.74 14.98
CA VAL A 46 -0.09 -9.00 14.61
C VAL A 46 0.82 -9.09 15.83
N SER A 47 1.85 -9.93 15.75
CA SER A 47 2.86 -10.06 16.80
C SER A 47 3.85 -8.88 16.80
N ASP A 48 4.45 -8.62 17.95
CA ASP A 48 5.48 -7.60 18.11
C ASP A 48 6.70 -7.90 17.25
N GLU A 49 7.02 -9.18 17.06
CA GLU A 49 8.08 -9.64 16.14
C GLU A 49 7.83 -9.19 14.71
N LEU A 50 6.59 -9.32 14.22
CA LEU A 50 6.22 -8.84 12.88
C LEU A 50 6.31 -7.32 12.82
N VAL A 51 5.79 -6.61 13.82
CA VAL A 51 5.86 -5.14 13.86
C VAL A 51 7.32 -4.65 13.84
N GLU A 52 8.21 -5.31 14.58
CA GLU A 52 9.62 -4.97 14.64
C GLU A 52 10.32 -5.22 13.30
N TYR A 53 10.00 -6.33 12.62
CA TYR A 53 10.48 -6.58 11.27
C TYR A 53 10.02 -5.50 10.29
N LEU A 54 8.73 -5.15 10.30
CA LEU A 54 8.17 -4.12 9.42
C LEU A 54 8.77 -2.73 9.70
N ARG A 55 8.98 -2.40 10.98
CA ARG A 55 9.69 -1.18 11.39
C ARG A 55 11.09 -1.13 10.79
N GLY A 56 11.85 -2.22 10.89
CA GLY A 56 13.18 -2.33 10.28
C GLY A 56 13.15 -2.11 8.76
N VAL A 57 12.16 -2.70 8.06
CA VAL A 57 11.95 -2.47 6.62
C VAL A 57 11.66 -0.99 6.34
N PHE A 58 10.77 -0.36 7.11
CA PHE A 58 10.45 1.06 6.92
C PHE A 58 11.65 1.98 7.19
N ASN A 59 12.40 1.72 8.26
CA ASN A 59 13.58 2.49 8.61
C ASN A 59 14.68 2.37 7.54
N ALA A 60 14.83 1.20 6.90
CA ALA A 60 15.72 1.07 5.75
C ALA A 60 15.31 1.96 4.57
N VAL A 61 14.01 2.12 4.32
CA VAL A 61 13.48 3.02 3.27
C VAL A 61 13.68 4.50 3.63
N VAL A 62 13.48 4.85 4.91
CA VAL A 62 13.73 6.21 5.41
C VAL A 62 15.22 6.55 5.34
N GLU A 63 16.10 5.62 5.72
CA GLU A 63 17.55 5.79 5.63
C GLU A 63 18.04 5.87 4.18
N GLU A 64 17.41 5.14 3.25
CA GLU A 64 17.67 5.31 1.82
C GLU A 64 17.40 6.76 1.37
N GLY A 65 16.38 7.42 1.93
CA GLY A 65 16.16 8.86 1.78
C GLY A 65 15.71 9.29 0.38
N ARG A 66 15.13 8.37 -0.41
CA ARG A 66 14.77 8.59 -1.83
C ARG A 66 13.27 8.51 -2.13
N THR A 67 12.44 8.09 -1.18
CA THR A 67 11.04 7.74 -1.47
C THR A 67 10.03 8.27 -0.46
N TYR A 68 10.40 8.35 0.82
CA TYR A 68 9.58 8.92 1.89
C TYR A 68 10.18 10.24 2.38
N PRO A 69 9.35 11.22 2.77
CA PRO A 69 9.82 12.52 3.26
C PRO A 69 10.28 12.52 4.72
N GLN A 70 10.11 11.41 5.45
CA GLN A 70 10.55 11.28 6.83
C GLN A 70 12.07 11.31 6.92
N LEU A 71 12.58 11.85 8.02
CA LEU A 71 13.99 11.79 8.40
C LEU A 71 14.11 11.03 9.72
N GLY A 72 15.24 10.31 9.86
CA GLY A 72 15.61 9.61 11.09
C GLY A 72 14.87 8.30 11.32
N GLU A 73 15.51 7.44 12.10
CA GLU A 73 14.97 6.15 12.49
C GLU A 73 13.69 6.31 13.33
N GLN A 74 12.66 5.54 13.01
CA GLN A 74 11.42 5.50 13.79
C GLN A 74 11.53 4.50 14.93
N SER A 75 11.09 4.90 16.13
CA SER A 75 10.86 3.99 17.25
C SER A 75 9.72 3.02 16.96
N PHE A 76 9.60 1.97 17.77
CA PHE A 76 8.50 1.02 17.68
C PHE A 76 7.13 1.71 17.77
N GLU A 77 6.96 2.59 18.75
CA GLU A 77 5.71 3.33 19.00
C GLU A 77 5.39 4.31 17.87
N GLN A 78 6.42 5.00 17.34
CA GLN A 78 6.25 5.93 16.23
C GLN A 78 5.80 5.19 14.96
N PHE A 79 6.46 4.08 14.63
CA PHE A 79 6.10 3.25 13.50
C PHE A 79 4.70 2.63 13.68
N ALA A 80 4.44 2.03 14.84
CA ALA A 80 3.16 1.39 15.14
C ALA A 80 2.02 2.42 15.08
N GLY A 81 2.17 3.59 15.69
CA GLY A 81 1.19 4.67 15.64
C GLY A 81 0.97 5.22 14.22
N TYR A 82 2.01 5.22 13.38
CA TYR A 82 1.90 5.72 12.01
C TYR A 82 1.26 4.72 11.03
N PHE A 83 1.67 3.45 11.04
CA PHE A 83 1.13 2.42 10.14
C PHE A 83 -0.17 1.80 10.64
N PHE A 84 -0.25 1.46 11.94
CA PHE A 84 -1.41 0.78 12.54
C PHE A 84 -2.41 1.75 13.19
N GLY A 85 -2.12 3.05 13.25
CA GLY A 85 -3.11 4.08 13.56
C GLY A 85 -4.12 4.33 12.42
N SER A 86 -4.16 3.44 11.42
CA SER A 86 -4.94 3.50 10.19
C SER A 86 -5.20 2.08 9.70
N ASP A 87 -5.96 1.89 8.61
CA ASP A 87 -6.16 0.54 8.07
C ASP A 87 -4.84 0.05 7.46
N CYS A 88 -4.21 -0.95 8.09
CA CYS A 88 -2.92 -1.48 7.69
C CYS A 88 -3.09 -2.79 6.91
N PHE A 89 -2.21 -3.02 5.94
CA PHE A 89 -2.24 -4.17 5.06
C PHE A 89 -0.84 -4.73 4.89
N ILE A 90 -0.71 -6.05 4.96
CA ILE A 90 0.57 -6.75 4.80
C ILE A 90 0.43 -7.78 3.67
N GLY A 91 1.36 -7.72 2.71
CA GLY A 91 1.48 -8.66 1.62
C GLY A 91 2.47 -9.78 1.94
N LEU A 92 2.02 -11.03 1.93
CA LEU A 92 2.87 -12.21 2.10
C LEU A 92 3.05 -12.96 0.78
N LEU A 93 4.23 -13.56 0.61
CA LEU A 93 4.54 -14.52 -0.43
C LEU A 93 3.76 -15.81 -0.15
N ASP A 94 2.83 -16.13 -1.02
CA ASP A 94 1.96 -17.29 -0.94
C ASP A 94 2.21 -18.24 -2.14
N THR A 95 1.61 -19.42 -2.09
CA THR A 95 1.54 -20.37 -3.18
C THR A 95 0.12 -20.45 -3.72
N PRO A 96 -0.10 -20.35 -5.04
CA PRO A 96 -1.43 -20.49 -5.61
C PRO A 96 -1.98 -21.90 -5.37
N PRO A 97 -3.32 -22.10 -5.34
CA PRO A 97 -3.93 -23.41 -5.22
C PRO A 97 -3.44 -24.37 -6.32
N VAL A 98 -3.29 -25.64 -5.96
CA VAL A 98 -2.95 -26.71 -6.91
C VAL A 98 -3.98 -26.75 -8.03
N GLY A 99 -3.53 -26.80 -9.29
CA GLY A 99 -4.40 -26.88 -10.46
C GLY A 99 -4.90 -25.54 -11.02
N LEU A 100 -4.40 -24.40 -10.52
CA LEU A 100 -4.71 -23.11 -11.11
C LEU A 100 -4.07 -22.99 -12.51
N VAL A 101 -4.88 -22.74 -13.53
CA VAL A 101 -4.40 -22.52 -14.91
C VAL A 101 -3.74 -21.14 -15.00
N GLU A 102 -2.54 -21.08 -15.57
CA GLU A 102 -1.81 -19.83 -15.82
C GLU A 102 -2.69 -18.83 -16.59
N GLY A 103 -2.80 -17.60 -16.09
CA GLY A 103 -3.69 -16.57 -16.66
C GLY A 103 -5.11 -16.55 -16.07
N THR A 104 -5.49 -17.50 -15.21
CA THR A 104 -6.75 -17.42 -14.46
C THR A 104 -6.65 -16.29 -13.44
N PRO A 105 -7.55 -15.29 -13.43
CA PRO A 105 -7.60 -14.30 -12.36
C PRO A 105 -7.87 -15.01 -11.04
N LEU A 106 -6.85 -15.16 -10.20
CA LEU A 106 -7.07 -15.48 -8.80
C LEU A 106 -7.33 -14.17 -8.11
N ASP A 107 -8.61 -13.84 -8.01
CA ASP A 107 -9.09 -12.84 -7.10
C ASP A 107 -9.95 -13.55 -6.05
N ARG A 108 -9.33 -13.89 -4.92
CA ARG A 108 -9.97 -14.69 -3.89
C ARG A 108 -9.93 -13.97 -2.56
N GLU A 109 -11.10 -13.77 -2.00
CA GLU A 109 -11.29 -13.52 -0.57
C GLU A 109 -11.42 -14.87 0.15
N HIS A 110 -10.49 -15.20 1.04
CA HIS A 110 -10.50 -16.44 1.84
C HIS A 110 -10.17 -16.13 3.30
N GLY A 111 -10.66 -16.94 4.24
CA GLY A 111 -10.36 -16.83 5.67
C GLY A 111 -8.97 -17.33 6.09
N TYR A 112 -7.94 -17.10 5.28
CA TYR A 112 -6.57 -17.49 5.66
C TYR A 112 -6.07 -16.64 6.83
N SER A 113 -5.23 -17.22 7.68
CA SER A 113 -4.46 -16.48 8.67
C SER A 113 -3.06 -16.18 8.15
N LEU A 114 -2.42 -15.13 8.70
CA LEU A 114 -1.02 -14.81 8.41
C LEU A 114 -0.11 -16.01 8.65
N GLU A 115 -0.30 -16.72 9.77
CA GLU A 115 0.53 -17.89 10.12
C GLU A 115 0.36 -19.06 9.15
N ALA A 116 -0.86 -19.31 8.65
CA ALA A 116 -1.11 -20.35 7.67
C ALA A 116 -0.35 -20.09 6.36
N VAL A 117 -0.36 -18.84 5.87
CA VAL A 117 0.40 -18.47 4.67
C VAL A 117 1.90 -18.37 4.96
N ARG A 118 2.31 -17.85 6.13
CA ARG A 118 3.73 -17.81 6.52
C ARG A 118 4.35 -19.20 6.54
N ALA A 119 3.59 -20.21 6.99
CA ALA A 119 3.99 -21.62 7.00
C ALA A 119 5.36 -21.85 7.67
N GLY A 120 5.61 -21.16 8.78
CA GLY A 120 6.85 -21.29 9.56
C GLY A 120 8.07 -20.54 9.01
N ARG A 121 7.98 -19.89 7.84
CA ARG A 121 9.06 -19.05 7.29
C ARG A 121 9.33 -17.82 8.17
N SER A 122 10.54 -17.29 8.12
CA SER A 122 10.84 -16.00 8.75
C SER A 122 10.04 -14.85 8.10
N TRP A 123 9.85 -13.75 8.82
CA TRP A 123 9.19 -12.56 8.25
C TRP A 123 9.97 -11.98 7.06
N GLN A 124 11.30 -12.11 7.07
CA GLN A 124 12.15 -11.70 5.95
C GLN A 124 11.86 -12.47 4.66
N GLU A 125 11.60 -13.77 4.77
CA GLU A 125 11.26 -14.63 3.62
C GLU A 125 9.80 -14.48 3.19
N ALA A 126 8.89 -14.24 4.15
CA ALA A 126 7.46 -14.25 3.91
C ALA A 126 6.91 -12.89 3.46
N VAL A 127 7.35 -11.77 4.03
CA VAL A 127 6.77 -10.45 3.76
C VAL A 127 7.28 -9.91 2.43
N LEU A 128 6.35 -9.62 1.52
CA LEU A 128 6.61 -8.96 0.24
C LEU A 128 6.41 -7.45 0.31
N GLY A 129 5.64 -6.95 1.27
CA GLY A 129 5.42 -5.52 1.45
C GLY A 129 4.31 -5.20 2.43
N MET A 130 4.12 -3.90 2.66
CA MET A 130 3.04 -3.38 3.49
C MET A 130 2.53 -2.06 2.93
N PHE A 131 1.29 -1.71 3.25
CA PHE A 131 0.78 -0.38 3.03
C PHE A 131 -0.29 -0.03 4.07
N TYR A 132 -0.58 1.27 4.21
CA TYR A 132 -1.72 1.74 4.98
C TYR A 132 -2.73 2.45 4.07
N ILE A 133 -3.97 2.57 4.53
CA ILE A 133 -5.01 3.43 3.97
C ILE A 133 -5.55 4.32 5.08
N LYS A 134 -5.62 5.63 4.82
CA LYS A 134 -6.16 6.60 5.78
C LYS A 134 -6.79 7.79 5.10
N PRO A 135 -7.65 8.57 5.78
CA PRO A 135 -8.07 9.87 5.26
C PRO A 135 -6.86 10.77 4.94
N ASN A 136 -6.83 11.37 3.74
CA ASN A 136 -5.80 12.33 3.37
C ASN A 136 -6.02 13.68 4.05
N TYR A 137 -7.30 14.01 4.30
CA TYR A 137 -7.75 15.27 4.89
C TYR A 137 -8.75 15.01 6.03
N PRO A 138 -8.90 15.94 6.98
CA PRO A 138 -9.90 15.83 8.03
C PRO A 138 -11.33 16.13 7.52
N GLY A 139 -12.32 15.73 8.32
CA GLY A 139 -13.70 16.24 8.25
C GLY A 139 -14.35 16.14 6.88
N ARG A 140 -14.64 17.27 6.24
CA ARG A 140 -15.42 17.33 4.98
C ARG A 140 -14.73 16.65 3.80
N ALA A 141 -13.42 16.50 3.84
CA ALA A 141 -12.61 15.92 2.76
C ALA A 141 -12.05 14.53 3.09
N SER A 142 -12.46 13.92 4.20
CA SER A 142 -11.93 12.63 4.65
C SER A 142 -12.39 11.41 3.84
N HIS A 143 -13.36 11.59 2.94
CA HIS A 143 -13.74 10.61 1.94
C HIS A 143 -12.67 10.40 0.84
N ILE A 144 -11.63 11.24 0.83
CA ILE A 144 -10.44 11.11 0.00
C ILE A 144 -9.35 10.43 0.84
N CYS A 145 -8.94 9.22 0.48
CA CYS A 145 -7.86 8.53 1.17
C CYS A 145 -6.48 8.86 0.62
N ASN A 146 -5.47 8.53 1.40
CA ASN A 146 -4.07 8.42 1.04
C ASN A 146 -3.58 7.02 1.42
N GLY A 147 -2.48 6.60 0.83
CA GLY A 147 -1.76 5.38 1.20
C GLY A 147 -0.26 5.56 1.05
N GLY A 148 0.49 4.82 1.85
CA GLY A 148 1.94 4.71 1.74
C GLY A 148 2.31 3.25 1.59
N PHE A 149 3.20 2.93 0.65
CA PHE A 149 3.57 1.56 0.29
C PHE A 149 5.07 1.35 0.52
N VAL A 150 5.40 0.20 1.11
CA VAL A 150 6.77 -0.20 1.38
C VAL A 150 6.98 -1.62 0.88
N VAL A 151 8.02 -1.82 0.08
CA VAL A 151 8.43 -3.13 -0.45
C VAL A 151 9.87 -3.37 -0.02
N PRO A 152 10.16 -4.45 0.74
CA PRO A 152 11.53 -4.83 1.04
C PRO A 152 12.37 -5.03 -0.22
N THR A 153 13.64 -4.64 -0.17
CA THR A 153 14.58 -4.75 -1.30
C THR A 153 14.90 -6.19 -1.68
N VAL A 154 14.68 -7.15 -0.78
CA VAL A 154 14.96 -8.58 -0.96
C VAL A 154 14.09 -9.25 -2.04
N HIS A 155 12.92 -8.68 -2.39
CA HIS A 155 11.93 -9.33 -3.28
C HIS A 155 11.73 -8.60 -4.63
N ARG A 156 12.82 -8.10 -5.23
CA ARG A 156 12.78 -7.40 -6.53
C ARG A 156 12.30 -8.29 -7.68
N GLY A 157 11.75 -7.65 -8.73
CA GLY A 157 11.37 -8.34 -9.98
C GLY A 157 10.00 -9.04 -9.98
N LEU A 158 9.33 -9.14 -8.83
CA LEU A 158 8.04 -9.87 -8.70
C LEU A 158 6.80 -9.01 -8.97
N LYS A 159 6.94 -7.75 -9.42
CA LYS A 159 5.82 -6.80 -9.61
C LYS A 159 4.92 -6.64 -8.36
N VAL A 160 5.50 -6.75 -7.16
CA VAL A 160 4.76 -6.64 -5.88
C VAL A 160 4.02 -5.30 -5.78
N GLY A 161 4.68 -4.19 -6.14
CA GLY A 161 4.09 -2.84 -6.05
C GLY A 161 2.76 -2.72 -6.82
N VAL A 162 2.72 -3.22 -8.06
CA VAL A 162 1.49 -3.16 -8.89
C VAL A 162 0.37 -4.00 -8.27
N ASN A 163 0.66 -5.21 -7.79
CA ASN A 163 -0.37 -6.05 -7.17
C ASN A 163 -0.83 -5.51 -5.80
N MET A 164 0.05 -4.89 -4.99
CA MET A 164 -0.36 -4.16 -3.80
C MET A 164 -1.22 -2.94 -4.15
N GLY A 165 -0.91 -2.23 -5.24
CA GLY A 165 -1.75 -1.16 -5.75
C GLY A 165 -3.14 -1.66 -6.20
N ARG A 166 -3.23 -2.84 -6.82
CA ARG A 166 -4.52 -3.49 -7.11
C ARG A 166 -5.28 -3.86 -5.83
N ALA A 167 -4.58 -4.32 -4.79
CA ALA A 167 -5.19 -4.56 -3.49
C ALA A 167 -5.73 -3.26 -2.86
N PHE A 168 -4.96 -2.17 -2.94
CA PHE A 168 -5.41 -0.86 -2.50
C PHE A 168 -6.69 -0.40 -3.21
N LEU A 169 -6.75 -0.53 -4.55
CA LEU A 169 -7.94 -0.19 -5.34
C LEU A 169 -9.17 -1.05 -4.97
N HIS A 170 -8.96 -2.26 -4.45
CA HIS A 170 -10.04 -3.12 -3.94
C HIS A 170 -10.49 -2.72 -2.53
N PHE A 171 -9.55 -2.49 -1.61
CA PHE A 171 -9.87 -2.25 -0.21
C PHE A 171 -10.34 -0.82 0.08
N ALA A 172 -9.80 0.19 -0.60
CA ALA A 172 -10.14 1.59 -0.31
C ALA A 172 -11.65 1.90 -0.49
N PRO A 173 -12.32 1.47 -1.59
CA PRO A 173 -13.76 1.67 -1.73
C PRO A 173 -14.57 0.90 -0.68
N LYS A 174 -14.16 -0.33 -0.33
CA LYS A 174 -14.80 -1.12 0.71
C LYS A 174 -14.72 -0.44 2.08
N LEU A 175 -13.66 0.32 2.35
CA LEU A 175 -13.52 1.12 3.56
C LEU A 175 -14.36 2.42 3.57
N GLY A 176 -15.09 2.70 2.48
CA GLY A 176 -15.97 3.87 2.32
C GLY A 176 -15.32 5.08 1.65
N PHE A 177 -14.09 4.96 1.14
CA PHE A 177 -13.45 6.06 0.42
C PHE A 177 -14.00 6.19 -0.99
N ARG A 178 -14.13 7.44 -1.47
CA ARG A 178 -14.66 7.75 -2.81
C ARG A 178 -13.56 8.15 -3.81
N ALA A 179 -12.42 8.59 -3.31
CA ALA A 179 -11.25 8.89 -4.12
C ALA A 179 -9.96 8.65 -3.33
N SER A 180 -8.83 8.63 -4.03
CA SER A 180 -7.49 8.62 -3.45
C SER A 180 -6.67 9.78 -3.97
N ILE A 181 -5.83 10.35 -3.10
CA ILE A 181 -4.75 11.27 -3.47
C ILE A 181 -3.43 10.78 -2.84
N PHE A 182 -2.40 10.66 -3.67
CA PHE A 182 -1.01 10.54 -3.22
C PHE A 182 -0.32 11.88 -3.42
N ASN A 183 0.07 12.52 -2.32
CA ASN A 183 0.53 13.92 -2.34
C ASN A 183 1.96 14.09 -2.87
N LEU A 184 2.85 13.13 -2.59
CA LEU A 184 4.29 13.25 -2.82
C LEU A 184 4.83 11.98 -3.47
N VAL A 185 4.56 11.80 -4.76
CA VAL A 185 5.24 10.77 -5.56
C VAL A 185 6.40 11.40 -6.30
N PHE A 186 7.61 11.28 -5.74
CA PHE A 186 8.82 11.86 -6.32
C PHE A 186 9.11 11.33 -7.72
N ILE A 187 9.49 12.21 -8.64
CA ILE A 187 9.65 11.88 -10.07
C ILE A 187 10.78 10.87 -10.34
N ASN A 188 11.80 10.85 -9.48
CA ASN A 188 12.92 9.92 -9.56
C ASN A 188 12.59 8.52 -9.01
N ASN A 189 11.45 8.35 -8.33
CA ASN A 189 10.91 7.04 -7.99
C ASN A 189 10.16 6.45 -9.19
N HIS A 190 10.92 6.08 -10.22
CA HIS A 190 10.39 5.57 -11.49
C HIS A 190 9.48 4.34 -11.31
N ALA A 191 9.75 3.50 -10.31
CA ALA A 191 8.94 2.32 -10.02
C ALA A 191 7.53 2.72 -9.55
N SER A 192 7.43 3.67 -8.63
CA SER A 192 6.16 4.21 -8.12
C SER A 192 5.39 4.94 -9.22
N VAL A 193 6.05 5.82 -9.97
CA VAL A 193 5.46 6.53 -11.11
C VAL A 193 4.84 5.56 -12.11
N LYS A 194 5.62 4.57 -12.58
CA LYS A 194 5.13 3.55 -13.52
C LYS A 194 3.97 2.73 -12.96
N CYS A 195 4.01 2.42 -11.66
CA CYS A 195 2.95 1.69 -10.98
C CYS A 195 1.62 2.45 -11.04
N TRP A 196 1.61 3.73 -10.65
CA TRP A 196 0.38 4.51 -10.60
C TRP A 196 -0.17 4.85 -11.98
N ASP A 197 0.69 5.15 -12.94
CA ASP A 197 0.28 5.31 -14.34
C ASP A 197 -0.39 4.03 -14.88
N GLN A 198 0.20 2.85 -14.62
CA GLN A 198 -0.36 1.57 -15.05
C GLN A 198 -1.69 1.23 -14.38
N LEU A 199 -1.90 1.70 -13.16
CA LEU A 199 -3.14 1.49 -12.40
C LEU A 199 -4.23 2.52 -12.74
N GLY A 200 -3.97 3.44 -13.67
CA GLY A 200 -4.96 4.42 -14.13
C GLY A 200 -5.14 5.62 -13.19
N PHE A 201 -4.18 5.88 -12.29
CA PHE A 201 -4.18 7.13 -11.54
C PHE A 201 -3.88 8.29 -12.48
N THR A 202 -4.58 9.41 -12.26
CA THR A 202 -4.34 10.67 -12.97
C THR A 202 -3.25 11.45 -12.26
N ARG A 203 -2.26 11.96 -12.99
CA ARG A 203 -1.30 12.96 -12.48
C ARG A 203 -2.03 14.30 -12.36
N ALA A 204 -2.59 14.58 -11.18
CA ALA A 204 -3.40 15.76 -10.91
C ALA A 204 -2.59 17.05 -10.76
N GLY A 205 -1.28 16.93 -10.48
CA GLY A 205 -0.38 18.08 -10.38
C GLY A 205 1.08 17.68 -10.28
N LEU A 206 1.96 18.69 -10.37
CA LEU A 206 3.40 18.59 -10.18
C LEU A 206 3.83 19.70 -9.20
N ILE A 207 4.59 19.36 -8.18
CA ILE A 207 5.17 20.29 -7.21
C ILE A 207 6.68 20.35 -7.49
N PRO A 208 7.21 21.46 -8.02
CA PRO A 208 8.64 21.62 -8.25
C PRO A 208 9.44 21.62 -6.95
N GLY A 209 10.57 20.92 -6.90
CA GLY A 209 11.46 20.89 -5.73
C GLY A 209 10.80 20.45 -4.43
N ALA A 210 9.83 19.55 -4.50
CA ALA A 210 8.95 19.17 -3.39
C ALA A 210 9.67 18.52 -2.19
N GLY A 211 10.81 17.87 -2.42
CA GLY A 211 11.59 17.23 -1.36
C GLY A 211 13.09 17.30 -1.61
N CYS A 212 13.87 17.49 -0.55
CA CYS A 212 15.32 17.33 -0.55
C CYS A 212 15.63 15.85 -0.27
N LEU A 213 16.07 15.12 -1.29
CA LEU A 213 16.27 13.67 -1.23
C LEU A 213 17.74 13.32 -1.42
N ARG A 214 18.16 12.18 -0.86
CA ARG A 214 19.52 11.66 -1.12
C ARG A 214 19.69 11.31 -2.59
N THR A 215 20.85 11.62 -3.14
CA THR A 215 21.23 11.22 -4.51
C THR A 215 21.43 9.71 -4.60
N GLU A 216 21.31 9.15 -5.80
CA GLU A 216 21.47 7.70 -6.03
C GLU A 216 22.84 7.15 -5.62
N ASP A 217 23.89 7.96 -5.74
CA ASP A 217 25.25 7.60 -5.31
C ASP A 217 25.49 7.77 -3.80
N GLY A 218 24.51 8.28 -3.06
CA GLY A 218 24.56 8.52 -1.62
C GLY A 218 25.54 9.62 -1.19
N LYS A 219 26.03 10.46 -2.12
CA LYS A 219 27.07 11.46 -1.83
C LYS A 219 26.54 12.87 -1.58
N GLY A 220 25.24 13.08 -1.71
CA GLY A 220 24.62 14.38 -1.48
C GLY A 220 23.11 14.32 -1.45
N GLU A 221 22.52 15.50 -1.54
CA GLU A 221 21.07 15.69 -1.59
C GLU A 221 20.70 16.59 -2.77
N GLU A 222 19.53 16.37 -3.34
CA GLU A 222 18.97 17.17 -4.42
C GLU A 222 17.48 17.48 -4.17
N TYR A 223 17.02 18.63 -4.67
CA TYR A 223 15.60 18.97 -4.67
C TYR A 223 14.91 18.28 -5.84
N VAL A 224 13.95 17.44 -5.54
CA VAL A 224 13.24 16.60 -6.51
C VAL A 224 11.77 16.97 -6.56
N ASP A 225 11.24 17.10 -7.78
CA ASP A 225 9.82 17.34 -8.00
C ASP A 225 8.97 16.14 -7.54
N ALA A 226 7.71 16.40 -7.21
CA ALA A 226 6.75 15.35 -6.89
C ALA A 226 5.44 15.49 -7.67
N PHE A 227 4.96 14.38 -8.23
CA PHE A 227 3.59 14.30 -8.73
C PHE A 227 2.60 14.19 -7.58
N VAL A 228 1.47 14.87 -7.75
CA VAL A 228 0.23 14.57 -7.03
C VAL A 228 -0.59 13.62 -7.89
N TYR A 229 -0.85 12.41 -7.41
CA TYR A 229 -1.73 11.47 -8.10
C TYR A 229 -3.14 11.49 -7.52
N HIS A 230 -4.14 11.29 -8.36
CA HIS A 230 -5.56 11.20 -8.01
C HIS A 230 -6.20 9.96 -8.65
N TYR A 231 -7.09 9.29 -7.92
CA TYR A 231 -7.94 8.21 -8.44
C TYR A 231 -9.38 8.38 -7.94
N ASP A 232 -10.36 8.31 -8.85
CA ASP A 232 -11.78 8.39 -8.52
C ASP A 232 -12.39 6.99 -8.51
N PHE A 233 -12.66 6.46 -7.32
CA PHE A 233 -13.23 5.11 -7.18
C PHE A 233 -14.66 5.02 -7.70
N VAL A 234 -15.43 6.11 -7.62
CA VAL A 234 -16.83 6.13 -8.03
C VAL A 234 -16.94 6.14 -9.55
N LYS A 235 -16.09 6.94 -10.20
CA LYS A 235 -15.99 6.93 -11.67
C LYS A 235 -15.52 5.56 -12.17
N ALA A 236 -14.48 4.99 -11.56
CA ALA A 236 -13.95 3.69 -11.97
C ALA A 236 -15.00 2.57 -11.83
N ALA A 237 -15.80 2.55 -10.76
CA ALA A 237 -16.87 1.57 -10.59
C ALA A 237 -17.93 1.66 -11.69
N LYS A 238 -18.40 2.87 -12.03
CA LYS A 238 -19.35 3.10 -13.12
C LYS A 238 -18.80 2.64 -14.47
N GLU A 239 -17.55 2.97 -14.78
CA GLU A 239 -16.89 2.55 -16.02
C GLU A 239 -16.72 1.02 -16.11
N GLN A 240 -16.57 0.33 -14.98
CA GLN A 240 -16.53 -1.12 -14.94
C GLN A 240 -17.91 -1.73 -15.19
N GLU A 241 -18.96 -1.23 -14.54
CA GLU A 241 -20.35 -1.67 -14.75
C GLU A 241 -20.77 -1.51 -16.22
N GLU A 242 -20.41 -0.39 -16.87
CA GLU A 242 -20.69 -0.15 -18.29
C GLU A 242 -19.94 -1.09 -19.25
N ARG A 243 -18.80 -1.64 -18.84
CA ARG A 243 -18.03 -2.61 -19.64
C ARG A 243 -18.57 -4.03 -19.48
N GLU A 244 -19.03 -4.39 -18.28
CA GLU A 244 -19.60 -5.71 -17.99
C GLU A 244 -21.05 -5.86 -18.50
N GLY A 245 -21.78 -4.75 -18.65
CA GLY A 245 -23.12 -4.72 -19.22
C GLY A 245 -23.20 -4.64 -20.75
N LYS A 246 -22.08 -4.67 -21.47
CA LYS A 246 -21.98 -4.68 -22.95
C LYS A 246 -21.50 -6.04 -23.46
#